data_AF-A0A959B6Z3-F1
#
_entry.id   AF-A0A959B6Z3-F1
#
_cell.length_a   1.000
_cell.length_b   1.000
_cell.length_c   1.000
_cell.angle_alpha   90.00
_cell.angle_beta   90.00
_cell.angle_gamma   90.00
#
_symmetry.space_group_name_H-M   'P 1'
#
loop_
_entity.id
_entity.type
_entity.pdbx_description
1 polymer ?
#
loop_
_entity_poly.entity_id
_entity_poly.type
_entity_poly.pdbx_seq_one_letter_code
_entity_poly.pdbx_strand_id
1 'polypeptide(L)'
;HTNTVAGLELAMDLLRRRKNPNKQIFMITDGKPTCIKKGKRYYKNSFGLDRTIVNRTLNLAQRCRKLDIPVTTFMIARDPYLVRFVDQFTKANNGKAFYSSLEGLGEFIFMDYKNNKGKRHR
;
A
#
# COMPACT_ATOMS: atom_id res chain seq x y z
N HIS A 1 0.59 15.73 -3.73
CA HIS A 1 -0.50 15.13 -2.90
C HIS A 1 -0.65 13.66 -3.28
N THR A 2 -0.88 12.81 -2.29
CA THR A 2 -0.87 11.35 -2.45
C THR A 2 -2.28 10.80 -2.21
N ASN A 3 -2.86 10.13 -3.22
CA ASN A 3 -4.20 9.55 -3.15
C ASN A 3 -4.14 8.01 -3.13
N THR A 4 -3.72 7.47 -1.99
CA THR A 4 -3.58 6.03 -1.77
C THR A 4 -4.91 5.28 -1.92
N VAL A 5 -6.03 5.91 -1.57
CA VAL A 5 -7.38 5.33 -1.70
C VAL A 5 -7.68 4.96 -3.15
N ALA A 6 -7.50 5.89 -4.08
CA ALA A 6 -7.77 5.63 -5.50
C ALA A 6 -6.84 4.55 -6.07
N GLY A 7 -5.57 4.54 -5.66
CA GLY A 7 -4.62 3.50 -6.07
C GLY A 7 -5.04 2.11 -5.61
N LEU A 8 -5.47 1.97 -4.35
CA LEU A 8 -5.97 0.71 -3.80
C LEU A 8 -7.27 0.26 -4.47
N GLU A 9 -8.23 1.16 -4.68
CA GLU A 9 -9.49 0.84 -5.37
C GLU A 9 -9.23 0.32 -6.78
N LEU A 10 -8.35 0.99 -7.54
CA LEU A 10 -7.95 0.54 -8.87
C LEU A 10 -7.27 -0.84 -8.83
N ALA A 11 -6.32 -1.04 -7.90
CA ALA A 11 -5.63 -2.32 -7.77
C ALA A 11 -6.60 -3.46 -7.44
N MET A 12 -7.54 -3.23 -6.51
CA MET A 12 -8.58 -4.20 -6.16
C MET A 12 -9.49 -4.53 -7.35
N ASP A 13 -9.89 -3.53 -8.14
CA ASP A 13 -10.70 -3.75 -9.35
C ASP A 13 -9.96 -4.57 -10.41
N LEU A 14 -8.67 -4.30 -10.61
CA LEU A 14 -7.81 -5.09 -11.51
C LEU A 14 -7.69 -6.53 -11.02
N LEU A 15 -7.40 -6.73 -9.73
CA LEU A 15 -7.25 -8.05 -9.11
C LEU A 15 -8.56 -8.85 -9.08
N ARG A 16 -9.72 -8.18 -8.97
CA ARG A 16 -11.05 -8.84 -9.03
C ARG A 16 -11.28 -9.53 -10.37
N ARG A 17 -10.75 -8.99 -11.48
CA ARG A 17 -10.89 -9.57 -12.83
C ARG A 17 -9.93 -10.73 -13.09
N ARG A 18 -8.95 -10.96 -12.23
CA ARG A 18 -7.98 -12.07 -12.37
C ARG A 18 -8.52 -13.34 -11.69
N LYS A 19 -8.46 -14.47 -12.40
CA LYS A 19 -8.82 -15.81 -11.90
C LYS A 19 -7.76 -16.44 -10.98
N ASN A 20 -6.53 -15.91 -10.98
CA ASN A 20 -5.44 -16.44 -10.17
C ASN A 20 -5.73 -16.21 -8.67
N PRO A 21 -5.65 -17.26 -7.81
CA PRO A 21 -5.84 -17.10 -6.36
C PRO A 21 -4.73 -16.27 -5.70
N ASN A 22 -3.52 -16.26 -6.25
CA ASN A 22 -2.40 -15.49 -5.70
C ASN A 22 -2.50 -14.01 -6.13
N LYS A 23 -3.18 -13.21 -5.30
CA LYS A 23 -3.37 -11.76 -5.51
C LYS A 23 -2.53 -11.00 -4.50
N GLN A 24 -1.72 -10.06 -4.96
CA GLN A 24 -0.83 -9.28 -4.10
C GLN A 24 -0.77 -7.83 -4.58
N ILE A 25 -0.58 -6.90 -3.65
CA ILE A 25 -0.35 -5.49 -3.95
C ILE A 25 1.02 -5.10 -3.38
N PHE A 26 1.85 -4.50 -4.22
CA PHE A 26 3.06 -3.82 -3.79
C PHE A 26 2.81 -2.32 -3.86
N MET A 27 2.79 -1.65 -2.71
CA MET A 27 2.61 -0.20 -2.60
C MET A 27 3.97 0.45 -2.44
N ILE A 28 4.36 1.28 -3.40
CA ILE A 28 5.60 2.07 -3.32
C ILE A 28 5.19 3.52 -3.13
N THR A 29 5.67 4.17 -2.07
CA THR A 29 5.28 5.55 -1.75
C THR A 29 6.39 6.31 -1.02
N ASP A 30 6.56 7.58 -1.34
CA ASP A 30 7.41 8.55 -0.64
C ASP A 30 6.61 9.48 0.28
N GLY A 31 5.27 9.37 0.27
CA GLY A 31 4.38 10.28 0.98
C GLY A 31 3.18 9.61 1.62
N LYS A 32 2.75 10.17 2.76
CA LYS A 32 1.51 9.79 3.46
C LYS A 32 0.27 10.17 2.63
N PRO A 33 -0.89 9.51 2.82
CA PRO A 33 -2.09 9.88 2.10
C PRO A 33 -2.54 11.28 2.50
N THR A 34 -2.74 12.14 1.50
CA THR A 34 -3.09 13.56 1.67
C THR A 34 -4.25 14.00 0.77
N CYS A 35 -4.86 13.06 0.05
CA CYS A 35 -5.95 13.32 -0.89
C CYS A 35 -6.91 12.13 -0.98
N ILE A 36 -8.21 12.40 -1.07
CA ILE A 36 -9.25 11.44 -1.46
C ILE A 36 -10.24 12.10 -2.42
N LYS A 37 -10.88 11.30 -3.28
CA LYS A 37 -11.97 11.77 -4.14
C LYS A 37 -13.31 11.70 -3.39
N LYS A 38 -14.10 12.77 -3.43
CA LYS A 38 -15.46 12.86 -2.88
C LYS A 38 -16.41 13.32 -4.00
N GLY A 39 -17.08 12.38 -4.64
CA GLY A 39 -17.92 12.66 -5.81
C GLY A 39 -17.10 13.28 -6.95
N LYS A 40 -17.48 14.49 -7.38
CA LYS A 40 -16.76 15.25 -8.43
C LYS A 40 -15.60 16.09 -7.91
N ARG A 41 -15.39 16.18 -6.59
CA ARG A 41 -14.36 17.03 -5.97
C ARG A 41 -13.25 16.20 -5.31
N TYR A 42 -12.09 16.81 -5.12
CA TYR A 42 -10.99 16.25 -4.33
C TYR A 42 -10.94 16.91 -2.97
N TYR A 43 -10.92 16.10 -1.91
CA TYR A 43 -10.61 16.55 -0.56
C TYR A 43 -9.13 16.34 -0.30
N LYS A 44 -8.40 17.42 -0.02
CA LYS A 44 -6.95 17.43 0.13
C LYS A 44 -6.57 18.08 1.46
N ASN A 45 -5.67 17.45 2.19
CA ASN A 45 -5.03 18.03 3.36
C ASN A 45 -3.62 17.45 3.48
N SER A 46 -2.62 18.32 3.35
CA SER A 46 -1.21 17.93 3.46
C SER A 46 -0.67 17.97 4.88
N PHE A 47 -1.37 18.61 5.82
CA PHE A 47 -0.88 18.81 7.18
C PHE A 47 -1.18 17.61 8.07
N GLY A 48 -0.15 17.07 8.73
CA GLY A 48 -0.27 15.95 9.66
C GLY A 48 -0.97 14.71 9.08
N LEU A 49 -1.59 13.91 9.95
CA LEU A 49 -2.41 12.76 9.56
C LEU A 49 -3.89 13.13 9.63
N ASP A 50 -4.44 13.55 8.50
CA ASP A 50 -5.87 13.86 8.39
C ASP A 50 -6.70 12.59 8.64
N ARG A 51 -7.50 12.61 9.72
CA ARG A 51 -8.29 11.45 10.15
C ARG A 51 -9.25 10.96 9.08
N THR A 52 -9.83 11.85 8.27
CA THR A 52 -10.78 11.47 7.23
C THR A 52 -10.08 10.68 6.13
N ILE A 53 -8.93 11.17 5.67
CA ILE A 53 -8.14 10.55 4.61
C ILE A 53 -7.52 9.23 5.10
N VAL A 54 -6.94 9.24 6.30
CA VAL A 54 -6.29 8.07 6.90
C VAL A 54 -7.29 6.97 7.16
N ASN A 55 -8.43 7.25 7.82
CA ASN A 55 -9.43 6.23 8.12
C ASN A 55 -9.98 5.60 6.84
N ARG A 56 -10.19 6.37 5.77
CA ARG A 56 -10.62 5.83 4.49
C ARG A 56 -9.60 4.85 3.90
N THR A 57 -8.32 5.19 4.01
CA THR A 57 -7.22 4.36 3.53
C THR A 57 -7.06 3.08 4.36
N LEU A 58 -7.15 3.18 5.69
CA LEU A 58 -7.09 2.02 6.60
C LEU A 58 -8.27 1.06 6.40
N ASN A 59 -9.47 1.60 6.15
CA ASN A 59 -10.64 0.77 5.85
C ASN A 59 -10.46 -0.05 4.57
N LEU A 60 -9.80 0.51 3.54
CA LEU A 60 -9.44 -0.25 2.34
C LEU A 60 -8.38 -1.31 2.64
N ALA A 61 -7.39 -1.00 3.47
CA ALA A 61 -6.38 -1.96 3.91
C ALA A 61 -7.02 -3.21 4.57
N GLN A 62 -8.00 -2.99 5.44
CA GLN A 62 -8.79 -4.06 6.06
C GLN A 62 -9.63 -4.84 5.06
N ARG A 63 -10.19 -4.18 4.03
CA ARG A 63 -10.90 -4.88 2.95
C ARG A 63 -9.96 -5.76 2.13
N CYS A 64 -8.78 -5.27 1.77
CA CYS A 64 -7.75 -6.07 1.11
C CYS A 64 -7.44 -7.33 1.94
N ARG A 65 -7.28 -7.19 3.26
CA ARG A 65 -7.06 -8.31 4.17
C ARG A 65 -8.20 -9.34 4.11
N LYS A 66 -9.45 -8.90 4.16
CA LYS A 66 -10.63 -9.79 4.08
C LYS A 66 -10.75 -10.53 2.74
N LEU A 67 -10.10 -10.02 1.70
CA LEU A 67 -10.07 -10.61 0.36
C LEU A 67 -8.80 -11.44 0.12
N ASP A 68 -8.00 -11.69 1.16
CA ASP A 68 -6.70 -12.37 1.09
C ASP A 68 -5.73 -11.69 0.10
N ILE A 69 -5.77 -10.36 0.03
CA ILE A 69 -4.86 -9.53 -0.76
C ILE A 69 -3.86 -8.87 0.20
N PRO A 70 -2.68 -9.49 0.44
CA PRO A 70 -1.62 -8.85 1.20
C PRO A 70 -1.10 -7.62 0.45
N VAL A 71 -0.85 -6.55 1.22
CA VAL A 71 -0.22 -5.32 0.76
C VAL A 71 1.17 -5.23 1.37
N THR A 72 2.18 -5.27 0.52
CA THR A 72 3.58 -5.02 0.88
C THR A 72 3.90 -3.57 0.58
N THR A 73 4.27 -2.81 1.60
CA THR A 73 4.54 -1.37 1.47
C THR A 73 6.04 -1.11 1.46
N PHE A 74 6.52 -0.40 0.44
CA PHE A 74 7.87 0.13 0.37
C PHE A 74 7.78 1.65 0.51
N MET A 75 8.31 2.17 1.62
CA MET A 75 8.39 3.61 1.81
C MET A 75 9.77 4.14 1.43
N ILE A 76 9.79 5.23 0.66
CA ILE A 76 10.98 5.90 0.14
C ILE A 76 11.08 7.32 0.71
N ALA A 77 10.93 7.46 2.03
CA ALA A 77 11.12 8.72 2.75
C ALA A 77 11.26 8.49 4.25
N ARG A 78 11.82 9.47 4.97
CA ARG A 78 11.95 9.46 6.43
C ARG A 78 10.97 10.42 7.13
N ASP A 79 9.81 10.68 6.53
CA ASP A 79 8.77 11.51 7.16
C ASP A 79 8.12 10.77 8.35
N PRO A 80 8.14 11.33 9.58
CA PRO A 80 7.56 10.68 10.75
C PRO A 80 6.06 10.38 10.60
N TYR A 81 5.32 11.22 9.87
CA TYR A 81 3.90 10.99 9.63
C TYR A 81 3.66 9.83 8.66
N LEU A 82 4.47 9.70 7.61
CA LEU A 82 4.48 8.54 6.71
C LEU A 82 4.78 7.26 7.48
N VAL A 83 5.82 7.24 8.32
CA VAL A 83 6.17 6.07 9.15
C VAL A 83 4.97 5.64 9.99
N ARG A 84 4.37 6.58 10.73
CA ARG A 84 3.19 6.29 11.56
C ARG A 84 2.00 5.77 10.74
N PHE A 85 1.77 6.33 9.55
CA PHE A 85 0.73 5.85 8.65
C PHE A 85 1.03 4.43 8.17
N VAL A 86 2.25 4.15 7.72
CA VAL A 86 2.67 2.83 7.21
C VAL A 86 2.53 1.77 8.31
N ASP A 87 2.89 2.08 9.55
CA ASP A 87 2.72 1.17 10.68
C ASP A 87 1.24 0.80 10.90
N GLN A 88 0.35 1.80 10.90
CA GLN A 88 -1.09 1.58 11.05
C GLN A 88 -1.68 0.80 9.87
N PHE A 89 -1.25 1.16 8.65
CA PHE A 89 -1.71 0.54 7.43
C PHE A 89 -1.30 -0.94 7.35
N THR A 90 -0.05 -1.23 7.71
CA THR A 90 0.52 -2.58 7.73
C THR A 90 -0.22 -3.44 8.74
N LYS A 91 -0.48 -2.92 9.96
CA LYS A 91 -1.29 -3.61 10.98
C LYS A 91 -2.72 -3.87 10.51
N ALA A 92 -3.35 -2.89 9.86
CA ALA A 92 -4.71 -3.01 9.35
C ALA A 92 -4.84 -4.08 8.26
N ASN A 93 -3.86 -4.16 7.35
CA ASN A 93 -3.83 -5.18 6.30
C ASN A 93 -3.28 -6.54 6.77
N ASN A 94 -2.51 -6.58 7.86
CA ASN A 94 -1.63 -7.71 8.21
C ASN A 94 -0.59 -8.00 7.12
N GLY A 95 -0.06 -6.92 6.52
CA GLY A 95 0.90 -6.95 5.43
C GLY A 95 2.35 -6.83 5.91
N LYS A 96 3.24 -6.43 5.01
CA LYS A 96 4.65 -6.16 5.32
C LYS A 96 4.99 -4.70 4.98
N ALA A 97 5.93 -4.12 5.72
CA ALA A 97 6.48 -2.80 5.42
C ALA A 97 8.01 -2.87 5.36
N PHE A 98 8.58 -2.17 4.39
CA PHE A 98 10.01 -2.03 4.19
C PHE A 98 10.38 -0.54 4.19
N TYR A 99 11.34 -0.20 5.04
CA TYR A 99 11.83 1.15 5.28
C TYR A 99 13.14 1.28 4.49
N SER A 100 13.06 1.75 3.24
CA SER A 100 14.21 1.77 2.33
C SER A 100 14.79 3.18 2.18
N SER A 101 16.10 3.28 2.01
CA SER A 101 16.71 4.39 1.25
C SER A 101 16.46 4.19 -0.25
N LEU A 102 16.62 5.22 -1.09
CA LEU A 102 16.35 5.11 -2.54
C LEU A 102 17.14 3.97 -3.22
N GLU A 103 18.33 3.63 -2.72
CA GLU A 103 19.23 2.64 -3.33
C GLU A 103 18.87 1.19 -2.99
N GLY A 104 18.31 0.92 -1.81
CA GLY A 104 18.03 -0.45 -1.36
C GLY A 104 16.79 -1.10 -2.00
N LEU A 105 15.85 -0.31 -2.51
CA LEU A 105 14.54 -0.80 -2.92
C LEU A 105 14.61 -1.81 -4.09
N GLY A 106 15.48 -1.54 -5.06
CA GLY A 106 15.64 -2.39 -6.24
C GLY A 106 16.06 -3.81 -5.87
N GLU A 107 17.14 -3.94 -5.09
CA GLU A 107 17.70 -5.23 -4.68
C GLU A 107 16.69 -6.10 -3.94
N PHE A 108 15.88 -5.52 -3.05
CA PHE A 108 14.86 -6.26 -2.31
C PHE A 108 13.75 -6.81 -3.20
N ILE A 109 13.23 -6.02 -4.14
CA ILE A 109 12.19 -6.48 -5.08
C ILE A 109 12.70 -7.65 -5.92
N PHE A 110 13.95 -7.56 -6.40
CA PHE A 110 14.56 -8.65 -7.18
C PHE A 110 14.74 -9.93 -6.35
N MET A 111 15.17 -9.81 -5.09
CA MET A 111 15.36 -10.96 -4.20
C MET A 111 14.04 -11.66 -3.85
N ASP A 112 12.99 -10.92 -3.50
CA ASP A 112 11.69 -11.53 -3.17
C ASP A 112 11.06 -12.20 -4.40
N TYR A 113 11.18 -11.58 -5.57
CA TYR A 113 10.74 -12.19 -6.83
C TYR A 113 11.47 -13.50 -7.15
N LYS A 114 12.80 -13.54 -6.97
CA LYS A 114 13.62 -14.74 -7.17
C LYS A 114 13.24 -15.85 -6.18
N ASN A 115 13.05 -15.50 -4.91
CA ASN A 115 12.68 -16.45 -3.85
C ASN A 115 11.28 -17.05 -4.05
N ASN A 116 10.31 -16.26 -4.54
CA ASN A 116 8.97 -16.76 -4.85
C ASN A 116 8.92 -17.64 -6.11
N LYS A 117 9.82 -17.44 -7.10
CA LYS A 117 9.96 -18.39 -8.23
C LYS A 117 10.54 -19.74 -7.79
N GLY A 118 11.51 -19.74 -6.87
CA GLY A 118 12.17 -20.98 -6.40
C GLY A 118 11.23 -21.95 -5.68
N LYS A 119 10.17 -21.45 -5.02
CA LYS A 119 9.17 -22.28 -4.35
C LYS A 119 8.17 -22.97 -5.28
N ARG A 120 8.13 -22.62 -6.58
CA ARG A 120 7.19 -23.19 -7.56
C ARG A 120 7.73 -24.42 -8.30
N HIS A 121 8.95 -24.88 -7.97
CA HIS A 121 9.62 -26.03 -8.58
C HIS A 121 10.05 -27.11 -7.57
N ARG A 122 9.36 -27.22 -6.43
CA ARG A 122 9.48 -28.35 -5.51
C ARG A 122 8.11 -28.90 -5.18
#